data_AF-A0A7C1VUZ8-F1
#
_entry.id   AF-A0A7C1VUZ8-F1
#
_cell.length_a   1.000
_cell.length_b   1.000
_cell.length_c   1.000
_cell.angle_alpha   90.00
_cell.angle_beta   90.00
_cell.angle_gamma   90.00
#
_symmetry.space_group_name_H-M   'P 1'
#
loop_
_entity.id
_entity.type
_entity.pdbx_description
1 polymer ?
#
loop_
_entity_poly.entity_id
_entity_poly.type
_entity_poly.pdbx_seq_one_letter_code
_entity_poly.pdbx_strand_id
1 'polypeptide(L)'
;MVQYNTMKDKDENLDFCNATHKHSYISQRWSNIKRTYGLTKEEYLELLYKQNQRCAICGSKGQKRKGRQRILPGNLEVDHDHKTGKVRELLCMQCNLLLGTSKDNRIILTSAIRYLSRHRT
;
A
#
# COMPACT_ATOMS: atom_id res chain seq x y z
N MET A 1 -13.53 -21.88 18.48
CA MET A 1 -12.90 -22.51 17.29
C MET A 1 -13.62 -21.96 16.07
N VAL A 2 -13.09 -20.92 15.43
CA VAL A 2 -13.79 -20.28 14.30
C VAL A 2 -13.21 -20.86 13.01
N GLN A 3 -14.08 -21.49 12.24
CA GLN A 3 -13.80 -22.20 11.01
C GLN A 3 -13.52 -21.20 9.86
N TYR A 4 -12.39 -21.39 9.19
CA TYR A 4 -12.09 -20.71 7.92
C TYR A 4 -12.90 -21.37 6.80
N ASN A 5 -14.05 -20.79 6.46
CA ASN A 5 -14.79 -21.21 5.28
C ASN A 5 -14.13 -20.65 4.01
N THR A 6 -13.71 -21.59 3.18
CA THR A 6 -13.12 -21.40 1.86
C THR A 6 -14.05 -20.64 0.93
N MET A 7 -13.71 -19.40 0.58
CA MET A 7 -14.34 -18.66 -0.52
C MET A 7 -13.90 -19.27 -1.85
N LYS A 8 -14.62 -20.31 -2.28
CA LYS A 8 -14.76 -20.65 -3.70
C LYS A 8 -15.94 -19.84 -4.26
N ASP A 9 -15.78 -19.39 -5.50
CA ASP A 9 -16.81 -18.96 -6.44
C ASP A 9 -17.25 -17.48 -6.40
N LYS A 10 -16.55 -16.62 -7.16
CA LYS A 10 -16.95 -16.18 -8.53
C LYS A 10 -16.42 -14.77 -8.85
N ASP A 11 -15.62 -14.74 -9.93
CA ASP A 11 -15.43 -13.63 -10.86
C ASP A 11 -14.74 -12.35 -10.36
N GLU A 12 -13.43 -12.43 -10.10
CA GLU A 12 -12.44 -11.54 -10.72
C GLU A 12 -11.04 -12.15 -10.57
N ASN A 13 -10.51 -12.59 -11.70
CA ASN A 13 -9.33 -13.42 -11.89
C ASN A 13 -8.02 -12.75 -11.37
N LEU A 14 -7.80 -12.84 -10.06
CA LEU A 14 -6.50 -12.65 -9.43
C LEU A 14 -5.70 -13.95 -9.62
N ASP A 15 -5.25 -14.17 -10.86
CA ASP A 15 -4.23 -15.17 -11.23
C ASP A 15 -2.94 -14.90 -10.44
N PHE A 16 -2.91 -15.41 -9.22
CA PHE A 16 -1.71 -15.44 -8.40
C PHE A 16 -0.86 -16.62 -8.84
N CYS A 17 -0.05 -16.35 -9.86
CA CYS A 17 1.17 -17.07 -10.23
C CYS A 17 0.98 -18.44 -10.92
N ASN A 18 0.81 -18.40 -12.25
CA ASN A 18 1.27 -19.47 -13.14
C ASN A 18 1.92 -18.84 -14.38
N ALA A 19 3.18 -18.44 -14.25
CA ALA A 19 4.05 -18.18 -15.41
C ALA A 19 5.51 -18.32 -14.96
N THR A 20 6.19 -19.27 -15.59
CA THR A 20 7.45 -19.94 -15.27
C THR A 20 8.73 -19.10 -15.24
N HIS A 21 8.69 -17.77 -15.09
CA HIS A 21 9.91 -16.95 -15.05
C HIS A 21 9.77 -15.71 -14.16
N LYS A 22 10.17 -15.80 -12.87
CA LYS A 22 10.67 -14.72 -11.95
C LYS A 22 10.37 -15.02 -10.46
N HIS A 23 11.01 -16.02 -9.87
CA HIS A 23 10.84 -16.35 -8.43
C HIS A 23 11.67 -15.49 -7.45
N SER A 24 12.60 -14.64 -7.92
CA SER A 24 13.50 -13.86 -7.05
C SER A 24 12.94 -12.52 -6.54
N TYR A 25 12.14 -11.80 -7.35
CA TYR A 25 11.71 -10.44 -6.98
C TYR A 25 10.59 -10.40 -5.94
N ILE A 26 9.68 -11.38 -5.99
CA ILE A 26 8.56 -11.47 -5.04
C ILE A 26 9.10 -11.80 -3.64
N SER A 27 10.07 -12.71 -3.53
CA SER A 27 10.71 -13.02 -2.25
C SER A 27 11.47 -11.81 -1.69
N GLN A 28 12.20 -11.06 -2.53
CA GLN A 28 12.96 -9.89 -2.08
C GLN A 28 12.07 -8.78 -1.50
N ARG A 29 10.90 -8.52 -2.08
CA ARG A 29 9.96 -7.52 -1.53
C ARG A 29 9.50 -7.92 -0.14
N TRP A 30 9.08 -9.17 0.06
CA TRP A 30 8.58 -9.63 1.35
C TRP A 30 9.68 -9.66 2.41
N SER A 31 10.89 -10.08 2.04
CA SER A 31 12.05 -10.00 2.92
C SER A 31 12.35 -8.56 3.37
N ASN A 32 12.24 -7.59 2.45
CA ASN A 32 12.42 -6.18 2.80
C ASN A 32 11.29 -5.66 3.70
N ILE A 33 10.03 -5.98 3.39
CA ILE A 33 8.89 -5.55 4.21
C ILE A 33 9.00 -6.10 5.63
N LYS A 34 9.35 -7.39 5.77
CA LYS A 34 9.55 -8.03 7.07
C LYS A 34 10.70 -7.38 7.84
N ARG A 35 11.83 -7.13 7.18
CA ARG A 35 13.02 -6.53 7.81
C ARG A 35 12.78 -5.08 8.24
N THR A 36 12.10 -4.28 7.41
CA THR A 36 11.92 -2.86 7.66
C THR A 36 10.73 -2.56 8.57
N TYR A 37 9.64 -3.30 8.43
CA TYR A 37 8.35 -2.99 9.07
C TYR A 37 7.84 -4.08 10.02
N GLY A 38 8.54 -5.22 10.10
CA GLY A 38 8.11 -6.35 10.93
C GLY A 38 6.93 -7.14 10.36
N LEU A 39 6.39 -6.76 9.19
CA LEU A 39 5.22 -7.42 8.60
C LEU A 39 5.59 -8.66 7.79
N THR A 40 4.86 -9.73 8.03
CA THR A 40 4.76 -10.89 7.14
C THR A 40 3.97 -10.54 5.88
N LYS A 41 4.03 -11.43 4.88
CA LYS A 41 3.24 -11.28 3.66
C LYS A 41 1.74 -11.34 3.98
N GLU A 42 1.37 -12.23 4.89
CA GLU A 42 -0.01 -12.50 5.28
C GLU A 42 -0.62 -11.28 6.00
N GLU A 43 0.11 -10.67 6.94
CA GLU A 43 -0.32 -9.43 7.62
C GLU A 43 -0.46 -8.26 6.65
N TYR A 44 0.46 -8.12 5.70
CA TYR A 44 0.33 -7.11 4.64
C TYR A 44 -0.92 -7.34 3.79
N LEU A 45 -1.20 -8.59 3.40
CA LEU A 45 -2.37 -8.92 2.59
C LEU A 45 -3.67 -8.70 3.39
N GLU A 46 -3.66 -8.96 4.70
CA GLU A 46 -4.78 -8.66 5.58
C GLU A 46 -5.04 -7.15 5.68
N LEU A 47 -4.00 -6.32 5.83
CA LEU A 47 -4.12 -4.86 5.77
C LEU A 47 -4.70 -4.41 4.42
N LEU A 48 -4.18 -4.97 3.33
CA LEU A 48 -4.65 -4.67 1.98
C LEU A 48 -6.13 -5.02 1.80
N TYR A 49 -6.56 -6.18 2.32
CA TYR A 49 -7.94 -6.62 2.28
C TYR A 49 -8.85 -5.70 3.11
N LYS A 50 -8.47 -5.39 4.36
CA LYS A 50 -9.20 -4.45 5.25
C LYS A 50 -9.37 -3.07 4.62
N GLN A 51 -8.41 -2.64 3.80
CA GLN A 51 -8.46 -1.38 3.06
C GLN A 51 -9.15 -1.47 1.69
N ASN A 52 -9.84 -2.57 1.37
CA ASN A 52 -10.48 -2.79 0.06
C ASN A 52 -9.50 -2.60 -1.13
N GLN A 53 -8.23 -2.98 -0.92
CA GLN A 53 -7.15 -2.86 -1.89
C GLN A 53 -6.89 -1.41 -2.36
N ARG A 54 -7.10 -0.42 -1.48
CA ARG A 54 -6.99 1.01 -1.80
C ARG A 54 -6.10 1.75 -0.81
N CYS A 55 -5.51 2.83 -1.30
CA CYS A 55 -4.79 3.81 -0.49
C CYS A 55 -5.72 4.36 0.60
N ALA A 56 -5.29 4.30 1.86
CA ALA A 56 -6.09 4.79 2.98
C ALA A 56 -6.37 6.31 2.94
N ILE A 57 -5.51 7.09 2.27
CA ILE A 57 -5.68 8.55 2.15
C ILE A 57 -6.55 8.93 0.95
N CYS A 58 -6.19 8.50 -0.27
CA CYS A 58 -6.85 8.98 -1.48
C CYS A 58 -7.82 7.98 -2.13
N GLY A 59 -7.94 6.76 -1.59
CA GLY A 59 -8.83 5.73 -2.12
C GLY A 59 -8.40 5.14 -3.48
N SER A 60 -7.27 5.55 -4.06
CA SER A 60 -6.78 5.00 -5.32
C SER A 60 -6.28 3.55 -5.15
N LYS A 61 -6.32 2.75 -6.22
CA LYS A 61 -5.72 1.39 -6.25
C LYS A 61 -4.17 1.41 -6.32
N GLY A 62 -3.55 2.57 -6.10
CA GLY A 62 -2.12 2.78 -6.34
C GLY A 62 -1.78 2.95 -7.83
N GLN A 63 -0.49 3.10 -8.13
CA GLN A 63 0.00 3.31 -9.49
C GLN A 63 0.67 2.05 -10.03
N LYS A 64 0.57 1.83 -11.36
CA LYS A 64 1.36 0.81 -12.04
C LYS A 64 2.84 1.19 -11.92
N ARG A 65 3.68 0.26 -11.44
CA ARG A 65 5.13 0.44 -11.53
C ARG A 65 5.57 0.38 -12.99
N LYS A 66 6.54 1.21 -13.38
CA LYS A 66 7.09 1.23 -14.75
C LYS A 66 7.49 -0.18 -15.18
N GLY A 67 7.04 -0.59 -16.36
CA GLY A 67 7.28 -1.95 -16.88
C GLY A 67 6.35 -3.04 -16.35
N ARG A 68 5.29 -2.70 -15.61
CA ARG A 68 4.24 -3.67 -15.21
C ARG A 68 2.91 -3.38 -15.87
N GLN A 69 2.30 -4.44 -16.42
CA GLN A 69 1.01 -4.35 -17.12
C GLN A 69 -0.19 -4.27 -16.16
N ARG A 70 -0.09 -4.89 -14.97
CA ARG A 70 -1.18 -5.01 -13.98
C ARG A 70 -0.86 -4.30 -12.66
N ILE A 71 -1.93 -3.87 -11.97
CA ILE A 71 -1.83 -3.44 -10.57
C ILE A 71 -1.76 -4.70 -9.72
N LEU A 72 -0.70 -4.83 -8.93
CA LEU A 72 -0.48 -5.95 -8.03
C LEU A 72 -0.65 -5.50 -6.58
N PRO A 73 -0.89 -6.42 -5.62
CA PRO A 73 -0.90 -6.12 -4.18
C PRO A 73 0.30 -5.31 -3.68
N GLY A 74 1.43 -5.33 -4.41
CA GLY A 74 2.63 -4.56 -4.11
C GLY A 74 2.69 -3.12 -4.66
N ASN A 75 1.57 -2.54 -5.09
CA ASN A 75 1.52 -1.16 -5.60
C ASN A 75 1.14 -0.10 -4.55
N LEU A 76 0.78 -0.54 -3.34
CA LEU A 76 0.75 0.30 -2.16
C LEU A 76 2.03 0.09 -1.36
N GLU A 77 2.45 1.11 -0.63
CA GLU A 77 3.60 1.09 0.26
C GLU A 77 3.12 1.09 1.71
N VAL A 78 3.92 0.50 2.60
CA VAL A 78 3.64 0.49 4.03
C VAL A 78 3.98 1.85 4.62
N ASP A 79 2.96 2.57 5.11
CA ASP A 79 3.16 3.78 5.89
C ASP A 79 3.44 3.41 7.35
N HIS A 80 4.34 4.15 7.98
CA HIS A 80 4.71 3.95 9.37
C HIS A 80 5.05 5.27 10.03
N ASP A 81 4.84 5.31 11.34
CA ASP A 81 5.23 6.46 12.13
C ASP A 81 6.75 6.55 12.27
N HIS A 82 7.34 7.65 11.80
CA HIS A 82 8.79 7.84 11.80
C HIS A 82 9.42 7.97 13.21
N LYS A 83 8.62 8.13 14.27
CA LYS A 83 9.13 8.23 15.66
C LYS A 83 9.09 6.89 16.37
N THR A 84 8.03 6.10 16.14
CA THR A 84 7.75 4.86 16.87
C THR A 84 7.99 3.61 16.04
N GLY A 85 8.14 3.74 14.73
CA GLY A 85 8.24 2.61 13.79
C GLY A 85 6.93 1.84 13.60
N LYS A 86 5.83 2.25 14.27
CA LYS A 86 4.55 1.56 14.18
C LYS A 86 3.96 1.73 12.78
N VAL A 87 3.63 0.61 12.15
CA VAL A 87 2.85 0.59 10.89
C VAL A 87 1.51 1.29 11.13
N ARG A 88 1.15 2.18 10.21
CA ARG A 88 -0.17 2.82 10.17
C ARG A 88 -1.05 2.05 9.20
N GLU A 89 -0.92 2.32 7.90
CA GLU A 89 -1.78 1.78 6.84
C GLU A 89 -1.00 1.63 5.52
N LEU A 90 -1.65 1.13 4.47
CA LEU A 90 -1.09 1.07 3.12
C LEU A 90 -1.48 2.31 2.30
N LEU A 91 -0.49 2.98 1.72
CA LEU A 91 -0.68 4.21 0.94
C LEU A 91 -0.20 4.04 -0.50
N CYS A 92 -0.77 4.80 -1.44
CA CYS A 92 -0.15 4.92 -2.75
C CYS A 92 1.15 5.72 -2.63
N MET A 93 2.05 5.57 -3.61
CA MET A 93 3.35 6.25 -3.61
C MET A 93 3.23 7.77 -3.42
N GLN A 94 2.24 8.42 -4.04
CA GLN A 94 2.06 9.89 -3.94
C GLN A 94 1.69 10.31 -2.53
N CYS A 95 0.73 9.62 -1.92
CA CYS A 95 0.29 9.91 -0.56
C CYS A 95 1.40 9.64 0.46
N ASN A 96 2.12 8.53 0.29
CA ASN A 96 3.26 8.19 1.14
C ASN A 96 4.37 9.25 1.02
N LEU A 97 4.68 9.68 -0.21
CA LEU A 97 5.66 10.73 -0.46
C LEU A 97 5.21 12.07 0.12
N LEU A 98 3.93 12.44 -0.03
CA LEU A 98 3.37 13.66 0.55
C LEU A 98 3.59 13.72 2.06
N LEU A 99 3.28 12.63 2.79
CA LEU A 99 3.52 12.55 4.23
C LEU A 99 5.01 12.68 4.55
N GLY A 100 5.86 11.90 3.88
CA GLY A 100 7.31 11.95 4.08
C GLY A 100 7.94 13.32 3.80
N THR A 101 7.58 13.96 2.69
CA THR A 101 8.05 15.32 2.34
C THR A 101 7.55 16.36 3.33
N SER A 102 6.32 16.20 3.85
CA SER A 102 5.82 17.06 4.91
C SER A 102 6.41 16.75 6.29
N LYS A 103 7.20 15.66 6.43
CA LYS A 103 7.71 15.13 7.69
C LYS A 103 6.61 14.91 8.74
N ASP A 104 5.46 14.41 8.29
CA ASP A 104 4.24 14.25 9.10
C ASP A 104 3.76 15.56 9.77
N ASN A 105 4.17 16.72 9.26
CA ASN A 105 3.86 18.00 9.87
C ASN A 105 2.47 18.51 9.44
N ARG A 106 1.52 18.42 10.37
CA ARG A 106 0.14 18.88 10.19
C ARG A 106 0.03 20.37 9.82
N ILE A 107 0.95 21.22 10.29
CA ILE A 107 0.96 22.65 9.98
C ILE A 107 1.27 22.86 8.50
N ILE A 108 2.25 22.13 7.95
CA ILE A 108 2.60 22.20 6.52
C ILE A 108 1.42 21.74 5.66
N LEU A 109 0.84 20.58 5.99
CA LEU A 109 -0.28 20.01 5.22
C LEU A 109 -1.52 20.93 5.24
N THR A 110 -1.85 21.50 6.41
CA THR A 110 -2.97 22.45 6.53
C THR A 110 -2.69 23.75 5.77
N SER A 111 -1.45 24.24 5.80
CA SER A 111 -1.06 25.44 5.06
C SER A 111 -1.13 25.22 3.55
N ALA A 112 -0.78 24.02 3.07
CA ALA A 112 -0.95 23.65 1.65
C ALA A 112 -2.43 23.68 1.22
N ILE A 113 -3.34 23.19 2.04
CA ILE A 113 -4.80 23.27 1.78
C ILE A 113 -5.24 24.74 1.65
N ARG A 114 -4.82 25.60 2.60
CA ARG A 114 -5.13 27.04 2.57
C ARG A 114 -4.56 27.72 1.34
N TYR A 115 -3.31 27.40 0.97
CA TYR A 115 -2.66 27.93 -0.21
C TYR A 115 -3.43 27.56 -1.49
N LEU A 116 -3.81 26.29 -1.65
CA LEU A 116 -4.60 25.84 -2.80
C LEU A 116 -5.96 26.53 -2.84
N SER A 117 -6.63 26.69 -1.70
CA SER A 117 -7.94 27.34 -1.63
C SER A 117 -7.89 28.81 -2.10
N ARG A 118 -6.76 29.50 -1.88
CA ARG A 118 -6.55 30.88 -2.35
C ARG A 118 -6.25 31.00 -3.85
N HIS A 119 -5.76 29.92 -4.48
CA HIS A 119 -5.29 29.92 -5.87
C HIS A 119 -6.05 28.93 -6.75
N ARG A 120 -7.22 28.46 -6.32
CA ARG A 120 -8.15 27.76 -7.20
C ARG A 120 -8.72 28.79 -8.19
N THR A 121 -8.32 28.68 -9.45
CA THR A 121 -9.15 29.12 -10.58
C THR A 121 -10.26 28.11 -10.84
#